data_AF-A0A7J6MIQ3-F1
#
_entry.id   AF-A0A7J6MIQ3-F1
#
_cell.length_a   1.000
_cell.length_b   1.000
_cell.length_c   1.000
_cell.angle_alpha   90.00
_cell.angle_beta   90.00
_cell.angle_gamma   90.00
#
_symmetry.space_group_name_H-M   'P 1'
#
loop_
_entity.id
_entity.type
_entity.pdbx_description
1 polymer ?
#
loop_
_entity_poly.entity_id
_entity_poly.type
_entity_poly.pdbx_seq_one_letter_code
_entity_poly.pdbx_strand_id
1 'polypeptide(L)'
;YKGRDLVRIHQMIDIYDYHMDAFVSIVKSVLEDADQDPETVDSCTILMETCRSQIVRPANHDVRRAQAIANTKPLYERLGGEIAIAKLADLFYNEAMEDSRTKSFFEKNKAKVATVKKKITQLIGTVTGGSKQYDMADLKPSHYSMNITDFHFDSVIGLIRQAGDTLHMNSSDIEELLAVSRGEILQKMRPEITTGCTVRREMALQNLARSDEGEGGLYERLYEADGITRLMDSLFHLISKDNRIKDFFPPDSIQLIKEAKLVFFIELFGGPPEYEGRDLTEIHEPLEITDYHFDAFMSNMSRALLSQGHPDSLVDEVVITLDSVRNAVLDRQSELVIEPRDGLNLLERIGGDSNLEAVVEGMYQYFVNDSRIKFHFEKNKSKERSITTKLYQFLSGAFGGLVQYEQENLKPAHYKMNISDYHFDAVLECFVKSAQELEEIDEDVIPDALRILNSVRSEIITGSRVRMDAAERKNNEDGVDELFKKLGKVDGVVNFVDHLYECVDRDKRIHMFFEGAKVQAIKKAQTQYFIGLFGGPTEYKGRTLEEIHEVTAMTDYHLDCFFLNIQKGLGFDNETVDQFIVVLERLRPQILHHHYKRMG
;
A
#
# COMPACT_ATOMS: atom_id res chain seq x y z
N TYR A 1 -19.83 -41.85 -7.30
CA TYR A 1 -19.55 -40.54 -7.93
C TYR A 1 -19.07 -40.78 -9.36
N LYS A 2 -19.64 -40.11 -10.38
CA LYS A 2 -19.22 -40.21 -11.80
C LYS A 2 -18.55 -38.92 -12.32
N GLY A 3 -18.20 -37.99 -11.42
CA GLY A 3 -17.64 -36.69 -11.76
C GLY A 3 -16.12 -36.70 -11.93
N ARG A 4 -15.50 -35.51 -11.89
CA ARG A 4 -14.06 -35.30 -12.10
C ARG A 4 -13.23 -35.91 -10.97
N ASP A 5 -12.07 -36.46 -11.31
CA ASP A 5 -11.12 -37.08 -10.38
C ASP A 5 -10.90 -36.24 -9.09
N LEU A 6 -10.99 -36.91 -7.92
CA LEU A 6 -10.96 -36.26 -6.61
C LEU A 6 -9.64 -35.52 -6.36
N VAL A 7 -8.51 -36.07 -6.83
CA VAL A 7 -7.20 -35.42 -6.70
C VAL A 7 -7.19 -34.14 -7.53
N ARG A 8 -7.66 -34.21 -8.78
CA ARG A 8 -7.68 -33.07 -9.70
C ARG A 8 -8.56 -31.90 -9.22
N ILE A 9 -9.70 -32.17 -8.60
CA ILE A 9 -10.59 -31.09 -8.13
C ILE A 9 -10.09 -30.45 -6.83
N HIS A 10 -9.46 -31.23 -5.94
CA HIS A 10 -8.94 -30.73 -4.66
C HIS A 10 -7.51 -30.20 -4.78
N GLN A 11 -6.84 -30.37 -5.93
CA GLN A 11 -5.54 -29.77 -6.21
C GLN A 11 -5.52 -28.24 -6.13
N MET A 12 -6.64 -27.54 -6.28
CA MET A 12 -6.69 -26.07 -6.15
C MET A 12 -7.19 -25.61 -4.76
N ILE A 13 -7.44 -26.55 -3.84
CA ILE A 13 -7.98 -26.27 -2.51
C ILE A 13 -6.99 -26.84 -1.48
N ASP A 14 -6.49 -26.00 -0.59
CA ASP A 14 -5.53 -26.42 0.45
C ASP A 14 -6.23 -27.19 1.60
N ILE A 15 -6.59 -28.44 1.33
CA ILE A 15 -7.20 -29.35 2.31
C ILE A 15 -6.09 -30.15 3.00
N TYR A 16 -6.04 -30.07 4.33
CA TYR A 16 -5.08 -30.75 5.20
C TYR A 16 -5.83 -31.74 6.11
N ASP A 17 -5.13 -32.62 6.81
CA ASP A 17 -5.75 -33.67 7.64
C ASP A 17 -6.80 -33.13 8.61
N TYR A 18 -6.52 -32.01 9.27
CA TYR A 18 -7.47 -31.42 10.23
C TYR A 18 -8.74 -30.86 9.57
N HIS A 19 -8.66 -30.38 8.32
CA HIS A 19 -9.84 -29.96 7.57
C HIS A 19 -10.73 -31.17 7.25
N MET A 20 -10.10 -32.30 6.89
CA MET A 20 -10.80 -33.55 6.64
C MET A 20 -11.39 -34.12 7.93
N ASP A 21 -10.68 -34.07 9.05
CA ASP A 21 -11.16 -34.52 10.36
C ASP A 21 -12.39 -33.72 10.81
N ALA A 22 -12.34 -32.39 10.67
CA ALA A 22 -13.47 -31.52 10.98
C ALA A 22 -14.67 -31.84 10.08
N PHE A 23 -14.45 -32.05 8.78
CA PHE A 23 -15.51 -32.42 7.85
C PHE A 23 -16.13 -33.79 8.19
N VAL A 24 -15.31 -34.80 8.47
CA VAL A 24 -15.76 -36.13 8.89
C VAL A 24 -16.56 -36.04 10.18
N SER A 25 -16.11 -35.24 11.16
CA SER A 25 -16.83 -35.03 12.42
C SER A 25 -18.18 -34.35 12.21
N ILE A 26 -18.27 -33.36 11.31
CA ILE A 26 -19.53 -32.71 10.96
C ILE A 26 -20.47 -33.70 10.29
N VAL A 27 -19.99 -34.49 9.33
CA VAL A 27 -20.83 -35.50 8.66
C VAL A 27 -21.31 -36.55 9.66
N LYS A 28 -20.46 -36.99 10.59
CA LYS A 28 -20.86 -37.90 11.67
C LYS A 28 -21.99 -37.31 12.52
N SER A 29 -21.84 -36.07 13.00
CA SER A 29 -22.88 -35.37 13.76
C SER A 29 -24.18 -35.24 12.96
N VAL A 30 -24.10 -34.92 11.67
CA VAL A 30 -25.28 -34.80 10.80
C VAL A 30 -25.99 -36.14 10.59
N LEU A 31 -25.25 -37.25 10.50
CA LEU A 31 -25.82 -38.58 10.39
C LEU A 31 -26.46 -39.03 11.70
N GLU A 32 -25.85 -38.71 12.84
CA GLU A 32 -26.40 -38.95 14.17
C GLU A 32 -27.69 -38.13 14.39
N ASP A 33 -27.69 -36.84 14.02
CA ASP A 33 -28.87 -35.96 14.08
C ASP A 33 -30.00 -36.42 13.15
N ALA A 34 -29.67 -37.20 12.12
CA ALA A 34 -30.63 -37.82 11.20
C ALA A 34 -31.09 -39.22 11.65
N ASP A 35 -30.87 -39.59 12.92
CA ASP A 35 -31.25 -40.88 13.54
C ASP A 35 -30.73 -42.10 12.76
N GLN A 36 -29.56 -42.00 12.11
CA GLN A 36 -28.93 -43.15 11.46
C GLN A 36 -28.35 -44.11 12.51
N ASP A 37 -28.39 -45.40 12.21
CA ASP A 37 -27.83 -46.40 13.13
C ASP A 37 -26.28 -46.30 13.20
N PRO A 38 -25.67 -46.64 14.35
CA PRO A 38 -24.22 -46.49 14.54
C PRO A 38 -23.36 -47.23 13.50
N GLU A 39 -23.83 -48.38 13.00
CA GLU A 39 -23.09 -49.18 12.03
C GLU A 39 -23.07 -48.49 10.65
N THR A 40 -24.17 -47.85 10.27
CA THR A 40 -24.26 -46.98 9.08
C THR A 40 -23.38 -45.74 9.22
N VAL A 41 -23.38 -45.08 10.39
CA VAL A 41 -22.54 -43.90 10.67
C VAL A 41 -21.05 -44.25 10.54
N ASP A 42 -20.64 -45.36 11.15
CA ASP A 42 -19.25 -45.83 11.07
C ASP A 42 -18.87 -46.26 9.65
N SER A 43 -19.77 -46.93 8.92
CA SER A 43 -19.54 -47.32 7.52
C SER A 43 -19.34 -46.11 6.60
N CYS A 44 -20.14 -45.06 6.76
CA CYS A 44 -19.99 -43.80 6.04
C CYS A 44 -18.68 -43.10 6.37
N THR A 45 -18.30 -43.10 7.65
CA THR A 45 -17.03 -42.54 8.13
C THR A 45 -15.85 -43.27 7.49
N ILE A 46 -15.84 -44.60 7.51
CA ILE A 46 -14.80 -45.43 6.89
C ILE A 46 -14.70 -45.15 5.39
N LEU A 47 -15.83 -45.07 4.68
CA LEU A 47 -15.84 -44.77 3.25
C LEU A 47 -15.22 -43.40 2.95
N MET A 48 -15.50 -42.39 3.76
CA MET A 48 -14.87 -41.07 3.62
C MET A 48 -13.37 -41.12 3.89
N GLU A 49 -12.95 -41.87 4.91
CA GLU A 49 -11.53 -42.07 5.24
C GLU A 49 -10.75 -42.74 4.10
N THR A 50 -11.37 -43.66 3.34
CA THR A 50 -10.70 -44.27 2.18
C THR A 50 -10.36 -43.27 1.06
N CYS A 51 -11.01 -42.10 1.04
CA CYS A 51 -10.76 -41.03 0.06
C CYS A 51 -9.73 -40.00 0.56
N ARG A 52 -9.28 -40.05 1.83
CA ARG A 52 -8.43 -39.04 2.46
C ARG A 52 -7.16 -38.74 1.68
N SER A 53 -6.43 -39.76 1.24
CA SER A 53 -5.18 -39.62 0.50
C SER A 53 -5.34 -38.97 -0.88
N GLN A 54 -6.56 -38.89 -1.40
CA GLN A 54 -6.88 -38.25 -2.67
C GLN A 54 -7.34 -36.79 -2.50
N ILE A 55 -7.61 -36.36 -1.27
CA ILE A 55 -8.16 -35.04 -0.95
C ILE A 55 -7.14 -34.20 -0.17
N VAL A 56 -6.44 -34.82 0.78
CA VAL A 56 -5.52 -34.16 1.70
C VAL A 56 -4.12 -34.02 1.12
N ARG A 57 -3.53 -32.82 1.22
CA ARG A 57 -2.13 -32.57 0.89
C ARG A 57 -1.20 -33.00 2.04
N PRO A 58 -0.12 -33.74 1.77
CA PRO A 58 0.88 -34.04 2.79
C PRO A 58 1.71 -32.78 3.08
N ALA A 59 1.38 -32.08 4.16
CA ALA A 59 2.24 -31.03 4.73
C ALA A 59 2.74 -31.49 6.10
N ASN A 60 4.03 -31.26 6.37
CA ASN A 60 4.66 -31.45 7.69
C ASN A 60 3.83 -30.71 8.76
N HIS A 61 2.95 -31.43 9.45
CA HIS A 61 1.95 -30.82 10.32
C HIS A 61 2.33 -30.92 11.79
N ASP A 62 2.51 -29.77 12.42
CA ASP A 62 2.54 -29.64 13.88
C ASP A 62 1.09 -29.70 14.41
N VAL A 63 0.67 -30.91 14.80
CA VAL A 63 -0.66 -31.24 15.34
C VAL A 63 -1.03 -30.36 16.54
N ARG A 64 -0.06 -29.86 17.32
CA ARG A 64 -0.31 -29.00 18.49
C ARG A 64 -0.86 -27.64 18.11
N ARG A 65 -0.47 -27.11 16.95
CA ARG A 65 -0.91 -25.79 16.48
C ARG A 65 -2.34 -25.81 15.96
N ALA A 66 -2.74 -26.89 15.28
CA ALA A 66 -4.11 -27.08 14.81
C ALA A 66 -5.09 -27.27 15.98
N GLN A 67 -4.71 -28.05 16.98
CA GLN A 67 -5.50 -28.22 18.21
C GLN A 67 -5.63 -26.90 19.00
N ALA A 68 -4.59 -26.06 19.01
CA ALA A 68 -4.63 -24.76 19.67
C ALA A 68 -5.61 -23.77 19.01
N ILE A 69 -5.76 -23.82 17.67
CA ILE A 69 -6.72 -22.97 16.94
C ILE A 69 -8.15 -23.48 17.13
N ALA A 70 -8.38 -24.79 17.04
CA ALA A 70 -9.70 -25.38 17.28
C ALA A 70 -10.22 -25.16 18.71
N ASN A 71 -9.32 -24.98 19.68
CA ASN A 71 -9.64 -24.70 21.08
C ASN A 71 -9.80 -23.19 21.40
N THR A 72 -9.69 -22.29 20.41
CA THR A 72 -9.91 -20.85 20.64
C THR A 72 -11.36 -20.45 20.37
N LYS A 73 -11.96 -19.72 21.31
CA LYS A 73 -13.31 -19.14 21.16
C LYS A 73 -13.38 -18.26 19.90
N PRO A 74 -14.55 -18.17 19.21
CA PRO A 74 -14.70 -17.28 18.07
C PRO A 74 -14.40 -15.83 18.47
N LEU A 75 -13.93 -15.03 17.52
CA LEU A 75 -13.56 -13.64 17.78
C LEU A 75 -14.71 -12.85 18.40
N TYR A 76 -15.96 -13.15 18.02
CA TYR A 76 -17.16 -12.60 18.63
C TYR A 76 -17.17 -12.73 20.17
N GLU A 77 -16.86 -13.91 20.70
CA GLU A 77 -16.80 -14.15 22.15
C GLU A 77 -15.58 -13.49 22.79
N ARG A 78 -14.44 -13.49 22.10
CA ARG A 78 -13.19 -12.85 22.56
C ARG A 78 -13.34 -11.34 22.68
N LEU A 79 -14.06 -10.72 21.75
CA LEU A 79 -14.46 -9.30 21.79
C LEU A 79 -15.48 -8.99 22.89
N GLY A 80 -15.98 -9.99 23.63
CA GLY A 80 -16.96 -9.79 24.71
C GLY A 80 -18.43 -9.91 24.28
N GLY A 81 -18.69 -10.45 23.08
CA GLY A 81 -20.02 -10.71 22.54
C GLY A 81 -20.85 -9.46 22.27
N GLU A 82 -22.16 -9.66 22.10
CA GLU A 82 -23.11 -8.62 21.67
C GLU A 82 -23.00 -7.32 22.48
N ILE A 83 -22.87 -7.41 23.81
CA ILE A 83 -22.88 -6.24 24.69
C ILE A 83 -21.64 -5.37 24.44
N ALA A 84 -20.47 -6.00 24.31
CA ALA A 84 -19.23 -5.28 24.07
C ALA A 84 -19.18 -4.72 22.64
N ILE A 85 -19.60 -5.50 21.65
CA ILE A 85 -19.68 -5.05 20.25
C ILE A 85 -20.70 -3.91 20.08
N ALA A 86 -21.83 -3.96 20.79
CA ALA A 86 -22.80 -2.87 20.77
C ALA A 86 -22.25 -1.58 21.39
N LYS A 87 -21.46 -1.67 22.47
CA LYS A 87 -20.74 -0.52 23.02
C LYS A 87 -19.68 0.02 22.08
N LEU A 88 -18.94 -0.86 21.40
CA LEU A 88 -17.97 -0.48 20.37
C LEU A 88 -18.65 0.28 19.23
N ALA A 89 -19.76 -0.25 18.70
CA ALA A 89 -20.54 0.40 17.66
C ALA A 89 -21.13 1.74 18.11
N ASP A 90 -21.58 1.84 19.37
CA ASP A 90 -22.10 3.08 19.94
C ASP A 90 -21.02 4.17 20.02
N LEU A 91 -19.86 3.83 20.58
CA LEU A 91 -18.74 4.76 20.73
C LEU A 91 -18.16 5.17 19.38
N PHE A 92 -17.89 4.21 18.50
CA PHE A 92 -17.46 4.47 17.12
C PHE A 92 -18.39 5.47 16.41
N TYR A 93 -19.70 5.27 16.48
CA TYR A 93 -20.65 6.16 15.83
C TYR A 93 -20.57 7.58 16.40
N ASN A 94 -20.43 7.72 17.72
CA ASN A 94 -20.30 9.03 18.36
C ASN A 94 -18.99 9.71 17.97
N GLU A 95 -17.86 8.99 17.95
CA GLU A 95 -16.57 9.51 17.49
C GLU A 95 -16.63 9.90 16.00
N ALA A 96 -17.28 9.10 15.15
CA ALA A 96 -17.47 9.41 13.73
C ALA A 96 -18.36 10.63 13.48
N MET A 97 -19.22 11.01 14.43
CA MET A 97 -20.00 12.26 14.40
C MET A 97 -19.19 13.49 14.82
N GLU A 98 -18.12 13.30 15.58
CA GLU A 98 -17.21 14.38 15.98
C GLU A 98 -16.04 14.52 14.99
N ASP A 99 -15.65 13.45 14.31
CA ASP A 99 -14.59 13.44 13.32
C ASP A 99 -14.98 14.20 12.05
N SER A 100 -14.20 15.23 11.73
CA SER A 100 -14.44 16.15 10.62
C SER A 100 -14.40 15.50 9.23
N ARG A 101 -13.79 14.31 9.09
CA ARG A 101 -13.68 13.56 7.83
C ARG A 101 -14.90 12.68 7.60
N THR A 102 -15.50 12.13 8.66
CA THR A 102 -16.62 11.18 8.54
C THR A 102 -17.99 11.76 8.89
N LYS A 103 -18.03 12.87 9.63
CA LYS A 103 -19.26 13.45 10.19
C LYS A 103 -20.41 13.61 9.20
N SER A 104 -20.12 14.09 7.98
CA SER A 104 -21.13 14.34 6.95
C SER A 104 -21.94 13.10 6.55
N PHE A 105 -21.35 11.90 6.61
CA PHE A 105 -22.02 10.63 6.30
C PHE A 105 -22.97 10.19 7.43
N PHE A 106 -22.61 10.49 8.68
CA PHE A 106 -23.38 10.10 9.85
C PHE A 106 -24.47 11.11 10.23
N GLU A 107 -24.26 12.41 9.97
CA GLU A 107 -25.24 13.47 10.26
C GLU A 107 -26.54 13.37 9.46
N LYS A 108 -26.49 12.89 8.22
CA LYS A 108 -27.68 12.71 7.37
C LYS A 108 -28.67 11.71 7.96
N ASN A 109 -28.24 10.85 8.87
CA ASN A 109 -29.00 9.73 9.41
C ASN A 109 -29.46 9.92 10.86
N LYS A 110 -29.57 11.16 11.36
CA LYS A 110 -29.98 11.45 12.76
C LYS A 110 -31.26 10.74 13.22
N ALA A 111 -32.25 10.59 12.34
CA ALA A 111 -33.49 9.86 12.64
C ALA A 111 -33.32 8.32 12.70
N LYS A 112 -32.19 7.79 12.23
CA LYS A 112 -31.90 6.36 12.11
C LYS A 112 -30.67 5.93 12.92
N VAL A 113 -30.16 6.76 13.83
CA VAL A 113 -28.96 6.48 14.65
C VAL A 113 -29.04 5.09 15.29
N ALA A 114 -30.15 4.78 15.95
CA ALA A 114 -30.35 3.49 16.60
C ALA A 114 -30.31 2.32 15.61
N THR A 115 -30.87 2.50 14.41
CA THR A 115 -30.84 1.51 13.33
C THR A 115 -29.43 1.30 12.79
N VAL A 116 -28.67 2.38 12.56
CA VAL A 116 -27.30 2.31 12.06
C VAL A 116 -26.38 1.63 13.08
N LYS A 117 -26.44 2.05 14.36
CA LYS A 117 -25.70 1.38 15.45
C LYS A 117 -26.01 -0.10 15.52
N LYS A 118 -27.31 -0.48 15.47
CA LYS A 118 -27.74 -1.88 15.44
C LYS A 118 -27.17 -2.63 14.22
N LYS A 119 -27.19 -2.04 13.03
CA LYS A 119 -26.68 -2.64 11.80
C LYS A 119 -25.15 -2.83 11.85
N ILE A 120 -24.40 -1.88 12.43
CA ILE A 120 -22.96 -2.03 12.67
C ILE A 120 -22.69 -3.17 13.67
N THR A 121 -23.45 -3.25 14.77
CA THR A 121 -23.34 -4.35 15.74
C THR A 121 -23.61 -5.70 15.07
N GLN A 122 -24.66 -5.79 14.25
CA GLN A 122 -25.00 -7.01 13.50
C GLN A 122 -23.90 -7.36 12.51
N LEU A 123 -23.38 -6.38 11.77
CA LEU A 123 -22.29 -6.56 10.81
C LEU A 123 -21.08 -7.17 11.51
N ILE A 124 -20.53 -6.49 12.53
CA ILE A 124 -19.38 -6.96 13.33
C ILE A 124 -19.69 -8.34 13.93
N GLY A 125 -20.88 -8.55 14.47
CA GLY A 125 -21.32 -9.83 14.99
C GLY A 125 -21.23 -10.95 13.96
N THR A 126 -21.81 -10.76 12.78
CA THR A 126 -21.79 -11.74 11.68
C THR A 126 -20.36 -12.11 11.28
N VAL A 127 -19.53 -11.10 11.07
CA VAL A 127 -18.20 -11.31 10.51
C VAL A 127 -17.16 -11.80 11.53
N THR A 128 -17.50 -11.76 12.82
CA THR A 128 -16.68 -12.29 13.93
C THR A 128 -17.16 -13.65 14.44
N GLY A 129 -18.20 -14.23 13.83
CA GLY A 129 -18.74 -15.56 14.17
C GLY A 129 -19.86 -15.57 15.22
N GLY A 130 -20.56 -14.45 15.39
CA GLY A 130 -21.74 -14.32 16.26
C GLY A 130 -23.02 -14.87 15.62
N SER A 131 -24.05 -15.12 16.45
CA SER A 131 -25.32 -15.73 16.03
C SER A 131 -26.27 -14.79 15.27
N LYS A 132 -26.06 -13.47 15.37
CA LYS A 132 -26.87 -12.48 14.64
C LYS A 132 -26.29 -12.25 13.25
N GLN A 133 -27.13 -12.43 12.25
CA GLN A 133 -26.80 -12.27 10.83
C GLN A 133 -27.13 -10.84 10.35
N TYR A 134 -26.17 -10.22 9.68
CA TYR A 134 -26.28 -9.07 8.80
C TYR A 134 -26.25 -9.61 7.36
N ASP A 135 -27.16 -9.13 6.52
CA ASP A 135 -27.16 -9.53 5.12
C ASP A 135 -26.02 -8.82 4.39
N MET A 136 -24.97 -9.56 4.06
CA MET A 136 -23.82 -9.00 3.36
C MET A 136 -24.17 -8.46 1.96
N ALA A 137 -25.28 -8.90 1.36
CA ALA A 137 -25.78 -8.36 0.10
C ALA A 137 -26.30 -6.92 0.23
N ASP A 138 -26.66 -6.48 1.44
CA ASP A 138 -27.09 -5.10 1.70
C ASP A 138 -25.93 -4.11 1.68
N LEU A 139 -24.68 -4.58 1.81
CA LEU A 139 -23.55 -3.70 2.10
C LEU A 139 -23.26 -2.74 0.95
N LYS A 140 -23.12 -3.27 -0.27
CA LYS A 140 -22.85 -2.45 -1.46
C LYS A 140 -23.99 -1.52 -1.86
N PRO A 141 -25.25 -1.98 -2.00
CA PRO A 141 -26.37 -1.10 -2.29
C PRO A 141 -26.57 0.02 -1.26
N SER A 142 -26.30 -0.26 0.02
CA SER A 142 -26.41 0.74 1.10
C SER A 142 -25.38 1.85 0.98
N HIS A 143 -24.15 1.54 0.55
CA HIS A 143 -23.05 2.50 0.49
C HIS A 143 -22.84 3.11 -0.92
N TYR A 144 -23.43 2.52 -1.97
CA TYR A 144 -23.23 2.93 -3.36
C TYR A 144 -23.49 4.43 -3.60
N SER A 145 -24.58 4.97 -3.06
CA SER A 145 -24.92 6.40 -3.21
C SER A 145 -24.17 7.32 -2.26
N MET A 146 -23.39 6.78 -1.31
CA MET A 146 -22.75 7.56 -0.26
C MET A 146 -21.43 8.21 -0.73
N ASN A 147 -20.87 7.79 -1.87
CA ASN A 147 -19.60 8.29 -2.40
C ASN A 147 -18.44 8.21 -1.37
N ILE A 148 -18.34 7.06 -0.70
CA ILE A 148 -17.29 6.80 0.30
C ILE A 148 -16.01 6.43 -0.46
N THR A 149 -14.91 7.10 -0.10
CA THR A 149 -13.58 6.89 -0.71
C THR A 149 -12.73 5.97 0.19
N ASP A 150 -11.59 5.52 -0.30
CA ASP A 150 -10.64 4.77 0.54
C ASP A 150 -10.14 5.57 1.74
N PHE A 151 -9.94 6.87 1.57
CA PHE A 151 -9.59 7.77 2.66
C PHE A 151 -10.66 7.80 3.76
N HIS A 152 -11.94 7.88 3.37
CA HIS A 152 -13.06 7.83 4.31
C HIS A 152 -13.14 6.46 5.01
N PHE A 153 -12.93 5.37 4.28
CA PHE A 153 -12.90 4.03 4.83
C PHE A 153 -11.77 3.83 5.85
N ASP A 154 -10.56 4.31 5.54
CA ASP A 154 -9.41 4.26 6.45
C ASP A 154 -9.63 5.08 7.72
N SER A 155 -10.29 6.23 7.59
CA SER A 155 -10.70 7.05 8.73
C SER A 155 -11.66 6.28 9.65
N VAL A 156 -12.63 5.56 9.08
CA VAL A 156 -13.54 4.67 9.84
C VAL A 156 -12.78 3.57 10.59
N ILE A 157 -11.82 2.90 9.93
CA ILE A 157 -11.00 1.86 10.59
C ILE A 157 -10.21 2.46 11.77
N GLY A 158 -9.64 3.66 11.59
CA GLY A 158 -8.95 4.39 12.65
C GLY A 158 -9.86 4.71 13.85
N LEU A 159 -11.09 5.14 13.59
CA LEU A 159 -12.08 5.45 14.63
C LEU A 159 -12.51 4.18 15.39
N ILE A 160 -12.72 3.04 14.71
CA ILE A 160 -13.06 1.80 15.41
C ILE A 160 -11.89 1.34 16.31
N ARG A 161 -10.63 1.55 15.89
CA ARG A 161 -9.45 1.28 16.74
C ARG A 161 -9.50 2.13 18.01
N GLN A 162 -9.67 3.43 17.84
CA GLN A 162 -9.74 4.40 18.93
C GLN A 162 -10.88 4.07 19.91
N ALA A 163 -12.07 3.72 19.40
CA ALA A 163 -13.19 3.27 20.21
C ALA A 163 -12.85 1.98 20.99
N GLY A 164 -12.20 1.01 20.35
CA GLY A 164 -11.74 -0.23 20.98
C GLY A 164 -10.75 0.02 22.14
N ASP A 165 -9.78 0.90 21.92
CA ASP A 165 -8.79 1.29 22.93
C ASP A 165 -9.45 2.01 24.13
N THR A 166 -10.39 2.92 23.85
CA THR A 166 -11.15 3.66 24.86
C THR A 166 -12.03 2.73 25.71
N LEU A 167 -12.57 1.66 25.10
CA LEU A 167 -13.34 0.63 25.80
C LEU A 167 -12.45 -0.41 26.51
N HIS A 168 -11.12 -0.27 26.43
CA HIS A 168 -10.15 -1.21 26.98
C HIS A 168 -10.37 -2.65 26.49
N MET A 169 -10.80 -2.79 25.23
CA MET A 169 -10.89 -4.08 24.58
C MET A 169 -9.49 -4.64 24.33
N ASN A 170 -9.36 -5.95 24.22
CA ASN A 170 -8.06 -6.56 23.96
C ASN A 170 -7.52 -6.09 22.61
N SER A 171 -6.36 -5.42 22.62
CA SER A 171 -5.77 -4.84 21.40
C SER A 171 -5.49 -5.89 20.34
N SER A 172 -5.14 -7.14 20.70
CA SER A 172 -4.96 -8.21 19.71
C SER A 172 -6.28 -8.65 19.07
N ASP A 173 -7.40 -8.60 19.78
CA ASP A 173 -8.73 -8.94 19.25
C ASP A 173 -9.27 -7.80 18.38
N ILE A 174 -9.04 -6.55 18.79
CA ILE A 174 -9.37 -5.36 18.00
C ILE A 174 -8.52 -5.32 16.72
N GLU A 175 -7.22 -5.58 16.79
CA GLU A 175 -6.40 -5.69 15.58
C GLU A 175 -6.81 -6.89 14.71
N GLU A 176 -7.36 -7.98 15.25
CA GLU A 176 -7.92 -9.07 14.45
C GLU A 176 -9.20 -8.64 13.71
N LEU A 177 -10.05 -7.82 14.34
CA LEU A 177 -11.22 -7.19 13.73
C LEU A 177 -10.83 -6.16 12.63
N LEU A 178 -9.79 -5.35 12.89
CA LEU A 178 -9.42 -4.16 12.11
C LEU A 178 -8.30 -4.38 11.08
N ALA A 179 -7.29 -5.19 11.39
CA ALA A 179 -6.03 -5.25 10.67
C ALA A 179 -5.74 -6.61 10.00
N VAL A 180 -5.85 -6.59 8.66
CA VAL A 180 -4.80 -6.80 7.62
C VAL A 180 -3.84 -8.01 7.71
N SER A 181 -3.55 -8.61 8.86
CA SER A 181 -2.44 -9.58 9.02
C SER A 181 -2.80 -11.05 8.90
N ARG A 182 -4.10 -11.40 8.90
CA ARG A 182 -4.58 -12.80 9.01
C ARG A 182 -5.80 -13.18 8.15
N GLY A 183 -6.21 -12.36 7.17
CA GLY A 183 -7.37 -12.67 6.34
C GLY A 183 -8.69 -12.08 6.86
N GLU A 184 -8.62 -10.80 7.22
CA GLU A 184 -9.62 -9.72 7.09
C GLU A 184 -11.10 -10.01 7.33
N ILE A 185 -11.62 -9.29 8.31
CA ILE A 185 -13.03 -9.21 8.63
C ILE A 185 -13.62 -7.92 8.04
N LEU A 186 -13.20 -6.74 8.52
CA LEU A 186 -13.73 -5.47 8.00
C LEU A 186 -13.07 -5.00 6.69
N GLN A 187 -11.77 -5.25 6.50
CA GLN A 187 -11.07 -4.79 5.28
C GLN A 187 -11.58 -5.45 3.98
N LYS A 188 -12.07 -6.70 4.03
CA LYS A 188 -12.74 -7.36 2.88
C LYS A 188 -13.99 -6.64 2.40
N MET A 189 -14.56 -5.78 3.23
CA MET A 189 -15.75 -5.00 2.90
C MET A 189 -15.41 -3.72 2.14
N ARG A 190 -14.13 -3.35 2.03
CA ARG A 190 -13.71 -2.11 1.38
C ARG A 190 -14.27 -1.98 -0.03
N PRO A 191 -14.10 -2.96 -0.95
CA PRO A 191 -14.64 -2.82 -2.30
C PRO A 191 -16.16 -2.62 -2.28
N GLU A 192 -16.89 -3.38 -1.45
CA GLU A 192 -18.34 -3.26 -1.33
C GLU A 192 -18.77 -1.86 -0.85
N ILE A 193 -17.97 -1.19 -0.02
CA ILE A 193 -18.28 0.13 0.52
C ILE A 193 -17.81 1.26 -0.42
N THR A 194 -16.67 1.11 -1.10
CA THR A 194 -16.08 2.17 -1.94
C THR A 194 -16.49 2.10 -3.41
N THR A 195 -17.03 0.98 -3.92
CA THR A 195 -17.42 0.81 -5.35
C THR A 195 -18.29 1.95 -5.86
N GLY A 196 -19.18 2.49 -5.02
CA GLY A 196 -20.05 3.60 -5.41
C GLY A 196 -19.28 4.83 -5.89
N CYS A 197 -18.14 5.14 -5.27
CA CYS A 197 -17.28 6.26 -5.67
C CYS A 197 -16.67 6.01 -7.05
N THR A 198 -16.09 4.83 -7.26
CA THR A 198 -15.40 4.48 -8.51
C THR A 198 -16.36 4.50 -9.70
N VAL A 199 -17.53 3.88 -9.57
CA VAL A 199 -18.51 3.81 -10.68
C VAL A 199 -19.13 5.18 -10.96
N ARG A 200 -19.47 5.95 -9.92
CA ARG A 200 -20.02 7.31 -10.12
C ARG A 200 -19.03 8.23 -10.80
N ARG A 201 -17.73 8.09 -10.47
CA ARG A 201 -16.66 8.82 -11.14
C ARG A 201 -16.61 8.51 -12.63
N GLU A 202 -16.59 7.23 -12.99
CA GLU A 202 -16.57 6.80 -14.39
C GLU A 202 -17.79 7.30 -15.16
N MET A 203 -18.99 7.19 -14.58
CA MET A 203 -20.23 7.69 -15.19
C MET A 203 -20.20 9.20 -15.39
N ALA A 204 -19.68 9.96 -14.42
CA ALA A 204 -19.57 11.41 -14.52
C ALA A 204 -18.55 11.84 -15.59
N LEU A 205 -17.40 11.16 -15.70
CA LEU A 205 -16.45 11.38 -16.80
C LEU A 205 -17.09 11.10 -18.17
N GLN A 206 -17.84 10.01 -18.30
CA GLN A 206 -18.58 9.71 -19.54
C GLN A 206 -19.63 10.78 -19.87
N ASN A 207 -20.34 11.30 -18.88
CA ASN A 207 -21.32 12.37 -19.08
C ASN A 207 -20.64 13.67 -19.53
N LEU A 208 -19.51 14.03 -18.92
CA LEU A 208 -18.72 15.20 -19.32
C LEU A 208 -18.25 15.07 -20.77
N ALA A 209 -17.73 13.92 -21.17
CA ALA A 209 -17.31 13.67 -22.56
C ALA A 209 -18.48 13.79 -23.57
N ARG A 210 -19.69 13.35 -23.20
CA ARG A 210 -20.89 13.50 -24.06
C ARG A 210 -21.42 14.92 -24.11
N SER A 211 -21.09 15.75 -23.12
CA SER A 211 -21.53 17.14 -23.05
C SER A 211 -20.95 17.96 -24.22
N ASP A 212 -19.72 17.64 -24.64
CA ASP A 212 -19.05 18.23 -25.81
C ASP A 212 -19.70 17.83 -27.15
N GLU A 213 -20.54 16.79 -27.16
CA GLU A 213 -21.22 16.25 -28.36
C GLU A 213 -22.68 16.72 -28.52
N GLY A 214 -23.22 17.54 -27.59
CA GLY A 214 -24.49 18.25 -27.78
C GLY A 214 -25.57 18.13 -26.69
N GLU A 215 -25.27 17.58 -25.51
CA GLU A 215 -26.24 17.52 -24.37
C GLU A 215 -26.24 18.76 -23.45
N GLY A 216 -25.44 19.79 -23.78
CA GLY A 216 -25.27 21.00 -22.96
C GLY A 216 -24.27 20.77 -21.82
N GLY A 217 -23.31 21.68 -21.69
CA GLY A 217 -22.24 21.60 -20.72
C GLY A 217 -22.72 21.81 -19.28
N LEU A 218 -21.78 21.72 -18.33
CA LEU A 218 -22.07 22.02 -16.93
C LEU A 218 -22.62 23.43 -16.75
N TYR A 219 -22.15 24.40 -17.53
CA TYR A 219 -22.62 25.78 -17.53
C TYR A 219 -24.14 25.87 -17.77
N GLU A 220 -24.65 25.29 -18.85
CA GLU A 220 -26.09 25.31 -19.17
C GLU A 220 -26.90 24.52 -18.13
N ARG A 221 -26.39 23.35 -17.70
CA ARG A 221 -27.06 22.48 -16.74
C ARG A 221 -27.07 23.02 -15.31
N LEU A 222 -26.16 23.95 -15.00
CA LEU A 222 -26.15 24.76 -13.79
C LEU A 222 -26.94 26.05 -13.93
N TYR A 223 -27.75 26.19 -14.98
CA TYR A 223 -28.56 27.38 -15.27
C TYR A 223 -27.74 28.65 -15.48
N GLU A 224 -26.61 28.50 -16.18
CA GLU A 224 -25.74 29.58 -16.65
C GLU A 224 -25.23 30.45 -15.48
N ALA A 225 -24.83 31.69 -15.75
CA ALA A 225 -24.28 32.62 -14.76
C ALA A 225 -25.21 32.82 -13.55
N ASP A 226 -26.53 32.89 -13.77
CA ASP A 226 -27.52 33.11 -12.71
C ASP A 226 -27.59 31.94 -11.74
N GLY A 227 -27.53 30.70 -12.24
CA GLY A 227 -27.54 29.53 -11.38
C GLY A 227 -26.23 29.30 -10.63
N ILE A 228 -25.10 29.54 -11.27
CA ILE A 228 -23.79 29.50 -10.61
C ILE A 228 -23.70 30.60 -9.53
N THR A 229 -24.28 31.78 -9.75
CA THR A 229 -24.38 32.84 -8.73
C THR A 229 -25.15 32.36 -7.49
N ARG A 230 -26.32 31.73 -7.68
CA ARG A 230 -27.09 31.15 -6.57
C ARG A 230 -26.33 30.03 -5.86
N LEU A 231 -25.63 29.19 -6.61
CA LEU A 231 -24.75 28.15 -6.05
C LEU A 231 -23.68 28.77 -5.15
N MET A 232 -23.04 29.85 -5.60
CA MET A 232 -22.03 30.59 -4.85
C MET A 232 -22.60 31.24 -3.58
N ASP A 233 -23.81 31.80 -3.62
CA ASP A 233 -24.51 32.28 -2.43
C ASP A 233 -24.64 31.17 -1.37
N SER A 234 -25.09 30.00 -1.81
CA SER A 234 -25.34 28.85 -0.94
C SER A 234 -24.04 28.27 -0.39
N LEU A 235 -23.01 28.17 -1.22
CA LEU A 235 -21.68 27.69 -0.85
C LEU A 235 -21.03 28.59 0.21
N PHE A 236 -20.97 29.90 -0.02
CA PHE A 236 -20.33 30.81 0.92
C PHE A 236 -21.09 30.94 2.23
N HIS A 237 -22.42 30.75 2.20
CA HIS A 237 -23.20 30.60 3.43
C HIS A 237 -22.77 29.38 4.25
N LEU A 238 -22.48 28.24 3.60
CA LEU A 238 -21.98 27.04 4.27
C LEU A 238 -20.54 27.23 4.78
N ILE A 239 -19.65 27.79 3.96
CA ILE A 239 -18.24 28.06 4.30
C ILE A 239 -18.15 28.94 5.55
N SER A 240 -18.96 30.00 5.64
CA SER A 240 -18.96 30.92 6.80
C SER A 240 -19.28 30.25 8.14
N LYS A 241 -19.85 29.04 8.10
CA LYS A 241 -20.22 28.24 9.28
C LYS A 241 -19.31 27.03 9.48
N ASP A 242 -18.39 26.75 8.56
CA ASP A 242 -17.53 25.57 8.61
C ASP A 242 -16.22 25.88 9.33
N ASN A 243 -16.11 25.43 10.58
CA ASN A 243 -14.90 25.64 11.40
C ASN A 243 -13.60 25.09 10.78
N ARG A 244 -13.68 24.20 9.78
CA ARG A 244 -12.50 23.62 9.12
C ARG A 244 -11.85 24.60 8.15
N ILE A 245 -12.62 25.52 7.58
CA ILE A 245 -12.15 26.40 6.49
C ILE A 245 -12.58 27.86 6.59
N LYS A 246 -13.51 28.22 7.49
CA LYS A 246 -14.03 29.60 7.61
C LYS A 246 -12.94 30.66 7.79
N ASP A 247 -11.82 30.29 8.41
CA ASP A 247 -10.73 31.23 8.71
C ASP A 247 -9.95 31.63 7.44
N PHE A 248 -10.02 30.83 6.36
CA PHE A 248 -9.53 31.20 5.02
C PHE A 248 -10.44 32.20 4.29
N PHE A 249 -11.63 32.49 4.83
CA PHE A 249 -12.61 33.40 4.23
C PHE A 249 -13.03 34.49 5.22
N PRO A 250 -12.15 35.46 5.53
CA PRO A 250 -12.43 36.51 6.50
C PRO A 250 -13.70 37.31 6.13
N PRO A 251 -14.58 37.65 7.11
CA PRO A 251 -15.84 38.35 6.85
C PRO A 251 -15.71 39.64 6.02
N ASP A 252 -14.61 40.37 6.19
CA ASP A 252 -14.38 41.64 5.50
C ASP A 252 -14.00 41.46 4.02
N SER A 253 -13.57 40.25 3.64
CA SER A 253 -13.10 39.90 2.29
C SER A 253 -13.97 38.87 1.58
N ILE A 254 -14.90 38.24 2.29
CA ILE A 254 -15.67 37.09 1.79
C ILE A 254 -16.47 37.40 0.52
N GLN A 255 -16.99 38.62 0.42
CA GLN A 255 -17.75 39.05 -0.76
C GLN A 255 -16.84 39.24 -1.99
N LEU A 256 -15.66 39.82 -1.80
CA LEU A 256 -14.66 39.97 -2.87
C LEU A 256 -14.15 38.60 -3.35
N ILE A 257 -13.86 37.70 -2.40
CA ILE A 257 -13.43 36.32 -2.73
C ILE A 257 -14.53 35.59 -3.50
N LYS A 258 -15.79 35.77 -3.11
CA LYS A 258 -16.93 35.16 -3.79
C LYS A 258 -17.10 35.66 -5.22
N GLU A 259 -16.98 36.97 -5.45
CA GLU A 259 -17.05 37.57 -6.79
C GLU A 259 -15.92 37.06 -7.69
N ALA A 260 -14.68 37.03 -7.18
CA ALA A 260 -13.54 36.51 -7.93
C ALA A 260 -13.70 35.02 -8.28
N LYS A 261 -14.17 34.20 -7.33
CA LYS A 261 -14.42 32.77 -7.56
C LYS A 261 -15.63 32.50 -8.45
N LEU A 262 -16.61 33.41 -8.49
CA LEU A 262 -17.78 33.26 -9.36
C LEU A 262 -17.35 33.27 -10.84
N VAL A 263 -16.53 34.25 -11.22
CA VAL A 263 -16.00 34.35 -12.59
C VAL A 263 -15.19 33.09 -12.94
N PHE A 264 -14.30 32.66 -12.03
CA PHE A 264 -13.52 31.44 -12.21
C PHE A 264 -14.40 30.20 -12.42
N PHE A 265 -15.46 30.01 -11.63
CA PHE A 265 -16.34 28.85 -11.77
C PHE A 265 -17.25 28.91 -13.00
N ILE A 266 -17.65 30.10 -13.44
CA ILE A 266 -18.37 30.27 -14.71
C ILE A 266 -17.51 29.72 -15.85
N GLU A 267 -16.26 30.16 -15.92
CA GLU A 267 -15.32 29.69 -16.94
C GLU A 267 -15.00 28.19 -16.80
N LEU A 268 -14.71 27.73 -15.58
CA LEU A 268 -14.38 26.32 -15.31
C LEU A 268 -15.51 25.36 -15.72
N PHE A 269 -16.77 25.78 -15.61
CA PHE A 269 -17.92 24.97 -16.01
C PHE A 269 -18.31 25.11 -17.49
N GLY A 270 -17.53 25.85 -18.29
CA GLY A 270 -17.72 25.99 -19.73
C GLY A 270 -18.48 27.26 -20.15
N GLY A 271 -18.65 28.23 -19.25
CA GLY A 271 -19.20 29.55 -19.56
C GLY A 271 -18.21 30.43 -20.33
N PRO A 272 -18.62 31.67 -20.68
CA PRO A 272 -17.76 32.61 -21.39
C PRO A 272 -16.45 32.85 -20.62
N PRO A 273 -15.28 32.82 -21.31
CA PRO A 273 -14.00 33.06 -20.65
C PRO A 273 -13.90 34.54 -20.25
N GLU A 274 -13.92 34.78 -18.94
CA GLU A 274 -13.88 36.13 -18.34
C GLU A 274 -12.89 36.20 -17.17
N TYR A 275 -12.22 35.10 -16.81
CA TYR A 275 -11.30 35.09 -15.68
C TYR A 275 -9.92 35.66 -16.06
N GLU A 276 -9.71 36.93 -15.74
CA GLU A 276 -8.39 37.59 -15.81
C GLU A 276 -7.64 37.55 -14.46
N GLY A 277 -8.02 36.64 -13.57
CA GLY A 277 -7.44 36.56 -12.24
C GLY A 277 -6.01 36.03 -12.22
N ARG A 278 -5.36 36.12 -11.04
CA ARG A 278 -4.01 35.59 -10.83
C ARG A 278 -4.03 34.06 -10.86
N ASP A 279 -2.85 33.49 -11.10
CA ASP A 279 -2.65 32.04 -11.10
C ASP A 279 -3.12 31.40 -9.79
N LEU A 280 -3.78 30.23 -9.87
CA LEU A 280 -4.34 29.56 -8.69
C LEU A 280 -3.26 29.18 -7.69
N THR A 281 -2.07 28.78 -8.16
CA THR A 281 -0.95 28.42 -7.30
C THR A 281 -0.43 29.64 -6.58
N GLU A 282 -0.20 30.75 -7.30
CA GLU A 282 0.26 32.02 -6.70
C GLU A 282 -0.69 32.55 -5.61
N ILE A 283 -2.01 32.41 -5.82
CA ILE A 283 -3.01 32.90 -4.85
C ILE A 283 -3.01 32.04 -3.57
N HIS A 284 -2.81 30.72 -3.69
CA HIS A 284 -3.01 29.79 -2.59
C HIS A 284 -1.71 29.33 -1.89
N GLU A 285 -0.53 29.51 -2.51
CA GLU A 285 0.81 29.26 -1.91
C GLU A 285 0.93 29.79 -0.47
N PRO A 286 0.63 31.07 -0.15
CA PRO A 286 0.81 31.59 1.20
C PRO A 286 -0.23 31.10 2.22
N LEU A 287 -1.24 30.35 1.79
CA LEU A 287 -2.36 29.93 2.64
C LEU A 287 -2.13 28.56 3.31
N GLU A 288 -1.08 27.81 2.92
CA GLU A 288 -0.76 26.49 3.48
C GLU A 288 -1.98 25.54 3.51
N ILE A 289 -2.78 25.57 2.44
CA ILE A 289 -3.97 24.73 2.29
C ILE A 289 -3.52 23.27 2.17
N THR A 290 -4.24 22.37 2.82
CA THR A 290 -3.97 20.92 2.80
C THR A 290 -5.12 20.20 2.11
N ASP A 291 -4.97 18.91 1.79
CA ASP A 291 -6.10 18.10 1.28
C ASP A 291 -7.31 18.16 2.22
N TYR A 292 -7.06 18.18 3.53
CA TYR A 292 -8.11 18.32 4.53
C TYR A 292 -8.95 19.60 4.34
N HIS A 293 -8.30 20.73 4.04
CA HIS A 293 -8.97 22.00 3.78
C HIS A 293 -9.70 21.98 2.43
N PHE A 294 -9.09 21.42 1.38
CA PHE A 294 -9.70 21.31 0.06
C PHE A 294 -10.93 20.38 0.08
N ASP A 295 -10.84 19.23 0.73
CA ASP A 295 -11.95 18.27 0.89
C ASP A 295 -13.12 18.87 1.67
N ALA A 296 -12.84 19.70 2.68
CA ALA A 296 -13.87 20.45 3.39
C ALA A 296 -14.61 21.43 2.45
N PHE A 297 -13.89 22.09 1.54
CA PHE A 297 -14.48 22.94 0.52
C PHE A 297 -15.36 22.13 -0.45
N MET A 298 -14.85 21.01 -0.98
CA MET A 298 -15.57 20.10 -1.88
C MET A 298 -16.86 19.55 -1.24
N SER A 299 -16.79 19.25 0.05
CA SER A 299 -17.95 18.82 0.84
C SER A 299 -19.02 19.93 0.93
N ASN A 300 -18.62 21.18 1.14
CA ASN A 300 -19.57 22.31 1.15
C ASN A 300 -20.14 22.62 -0.24
N MET A 301 -19.35 22.45 -1.32
CA MET A 301 -19.83 22.57 -2.70
C MET A 301 -20.93 21.53 -2.98
N SER A 302 -20.65 20.26 -2.67
CA SER A 302 -21.61 19.16 -2.84
C SER A 302 -22.92 19.43 -2.08
N ARG A 303 -22.82 19.95 -0.84
CA ARG A 303 -23.98 20.34 -0.04
C ARG A 303 -24.77 21.49 -0.65
N ALA A 304 -24.08 22.49 -1.20
CA ALA A 304 -24.72 23.64 -1.84
C ALA A 304 -25.55 23.19 -3.06
N LEU A 305 -24.96 22.38 -3.94
CA LEU A 305 -25.65 21.80 -5.10
C LEU A 305 -26.87 20.96 -4.71
N LEU A 306 -26.70 20.04 -3.75
CA LEU A 306 -27.80 19.20 -3.27
C LEU A 306 -28.93 20.03 -2.64
N SER A 307 -28.60 21.11 -1.92
CA SER A 307 -29.60 22.00 -1.31
C SER A 307 -30.46 22.75 -2.35
N GLN A 308 -29.97 22.89 -3.57
CA GLN A 308 -30.68 23.49 -4.70
C GLN A 308 -31.46 22.47 -5.54
N GLY A 309 -31.41 21.19 -5.16
CA GLY A 309 -32.15 20.13 -5.84
C GLY A 309 -31.49 19.58 -7.09
N HIS A 310 -30.20 19.84 -7.30
CA HIS A 310 -29.45 19.23 -8.40
C HIS A 310 -29.33 17.71 -8.20
N PRO A 311 -29.38 16.91 -9.29
CA PRO A 311 -29.25 15.47 -9.21
C PRO A 311 -27.82 15.06 -8.85
N ASP A 312 -27.69 13.89 -8.20
CA ASP A 312 -26.41 13.32 -7.77
C ASP A 312 -25.38 13.20 -8.89
N SER A 313 -25.80 12.89 -10.12
CA SER A 313 -24.92 12.81 -11.28
C SER A 313 -24.29 14.16 -11.64
N LEU A 314 -25.07 15.24 -11.63
CA LEU A 314 -24.54 16.59 -11.87
C LEU A 314 -23.56 16.99 -10.74
N VAL A 315 -23.86 16.60 -9.51
CA VAL A 315 -22.97 16.86 -8.36
C VAL A 315 -21.62 16.18 -8.56
N ASP A 316 -21.60 14.93 -9.01
CA ASP A 316 -20.36 14.20 -9.29
C ASP A 316 -19.54 14.86 -10.40
N GLU A 317 -20.20 15.28 -11.48
CA GLU A 317 -19.55 15.96 -12.60
C GLU A 317 -18.91 17.29 -12.16
N VAL A 318 -19.59 18.07 -11.32
CA VAL A 318 -19.02 19.30 -10.72
C VAL A 318 -17.86 18.98 -9.78
N VAL A 319 -17.98 17.94 -8.94
CA VAL A 319 -16.92 17.53 -8.02
C VAL A 319 -15.67 17.11 -8.77
N ILE A 320 -15.79 16.32 -9.84
CA ILE A 320 -14.66 15.90 -10.67
C ILE A 320 -14.02 17.09 -11.36
N THR A 321 -14.83 17.99 -11.93
CA THR A 321 -14.34 19.19 -12.60
C THR A 321 -13.55 20.09 -11.64
N LEU A 322 -14.04 20.29 -10.42
CA LEU A 322 -13.34 21.06 -9.39
C LEU A 322 -12.11 20.35 -8.83
N ASP A 323 -12.09 19.02 -8.77
CA ASP A 323 -10.92 18.30 -8.29
C ASP A 323 -9.74 18.41 -9.24
N SER A 324 -9.99 18.62 -10.55
CA SER A 324 -8.93 18.85 -11.54
C SER A 324 -8.01 20.03 -11.21
N VAL A 325 -8.50 21.03 -10.45
CA VAL A 325 -7.72 22.21 -10.05
C VAL A 325 -7.06 22.08 -8.67
N ARG A 326 -7.22 20.93 -8.00
CA ARG A 326 -6.65 20.67 -6.67
C ARG A 326 -5.14 20.89 -6.64
N ASN A 327 -4.41 20.32 -7.60
CA ASN A 327 -2.96 20.40 -7.63
C ASN A 327 -2.46 21.84 -7.79
N ALA A 328 -3.15 22.64 -8.60
CA ALA A 328 -2.85 24.06 -8.72
C ALA A 328 -3.10 24.81 -7.39
N VAL A 329 -4.21 24.54 -6.71
CA VAL A 329 -4.54 25.15 -5.41
C VAL A 329 -3.59 24.73 -4.28
N LEU A 330 -3.07 23.50 -4.33
CA LEU A 330 -2.18 22.95 -3.30
C LEU A 330 -0.69 23.14 -3.61
N ASP A 331 -0.35 23.92 -4.64
CA ASP A 331 1.03 24.11 -5.12
C ASP A 331 1.79 22.78 -5.31
N ARG A 332 1.10 21.79 -5.88
CA ARG A 332 1.70 20.51 -6.25
C ARG A 332 2.22 20.65 -7.66
N GLN A 333 3.40 21.25 -7.79
CA GLN A 333 4.15 21.17 -9.03
C GLN A 333 4.57 19.72 -9.26
N SER A 334 3.79 18.99 -10.07
CA SER A 334 4.34 17.81 -10.72
C SER A 334 5.35 18.31 -11.74
N GLU A 335 6.64 18.35 -11.39
CA GLU A 335 7.74 18.82 -12.27
C GLU A 335 7.79 18.06 -13.62
N LEU A 336 7.10 16.92 -13.73
CA LEU A 336 6.69 16.33 -15.00
C LEU A 336 5.16 16.34 -15.10
N VAL A 337 4.62 17.20 -15.96
CA VAL A 337 3.26 17.07 -16.50
C VAL A 337 3.37 16.28 -17.79
N ILE A 338 2.79 15.09 -17.83
CA ILE A 338 2.54 14.41 -19.10
C ILE A 338 1.20 14.93 -19.59
N GLU A 339 1.25 15.70 -20.67
CA GLU A 339 0.04 16.26 -21.29
C GLU A 339 -0.96 15.14 -21.58
N PRO A 340 -2.26 15.34 -21.26
CA PRO A 340 -3.30 14.40 -21.61
C PRO A 340 -3.27 14.09 -23.11
N ARG A 341 -3.43 12.81 -23.46
CA ARG A 341 -3.57 12.39 -24.87
C ARG A 341 -5.04 12.08 -25.11
N ASP A 342 -5.61 12.67 -26.16
CA ASP A 342 -7.05 12.58 -26.45
C ASP A 342 -7.95 12.97 -25.27
N GLY A 343 -7.50 13.93 -24.45
CA GLY A 343 -8.22 14.39 -23.26
C GLY A 343 -8.13 13.44 -22.05
N LEU A 344 -7.42 12.31 -22.18
CA LEU A 344 -7.26 11.32 -21.11
C LEU A 344 -5.91 11.47 -20.42
N ASN A 345 -5.93 11.46 -19.09
CA ASN A 345 -4.71 11.37 -18.28
C ASN A 345 -4.13 9.94 -18.32
N LEU A 346 -2.93 9.75 -17.77
CA LEU A 346 -2.25 8.47 -17.83
C LEU A 346 -2.98 7.36 -17.05
N LEU A 347 -3.67 7.72 -15.96
CA LEU A 347 -4.47 6.79 -15.17
C LEU A 347 -5.66 6.27 -15.98
N GLU A 348 -6.31 7.12 -16.76
CA GLU A 348 -7.39 6.71 -17.66
C GLU A 348 -6.85 5.84 -18.79
N ARG A 349 -5.72 6.21 -19.38
CA ARG A 349 -5.09 5.48 -20.49
C ARG A 349 -4.58 4.09 -20.09
N ILE A 350 -4.18 3.87 -18.83
CA ILE A 350 -3.83 2.53 -18.31
C ILE A 350 -5.07 1.68 -17.98
N GLY A 351 -6.28 2.24 -18.07
CA GLY A 351 -7.56 1.56 -17.77
C GLY A 351 -8.09 1.80 -16.35
N GLY A 352 -7.72 2.92 -15.73
CA GLY A 352 -8.24 3.36 -14.44
C GLY A 352 -7.62 2.68 -13.23
N ASP A 353 -8.20 2.95 -12.07
CA ASP A 353 -7.69 2.52 -10.77
C ASP A 353 -7.58 1.00 -10.65
N SER A 354 -8.51 0.22 -11.22
CA SER A 354 -8.47 -1.25 -11.16
C SER A 354 -7.27 -1.85 -11.89
N ASN A 355 -6.93 -1.34 -13.07
CA ASN A 355 -5.75 -1.79 -13.80
C ASN A 355 -4.47 -1.34 -13.09
N LEU A 356 -4.46 -0.14 -12.54
CA LEU A 356 -3.32 0.34 -11.77
C LEU A 356 -3.09 -0.50 -10.51
N GLU A 357 -4.14 -0.89 -9.78
CA GLU A 357 -4.05 -1.82 -8.65
C GLU A 357 -3.46 -3.16 -9.08
N ALA A 358 -3.95 -3.74 -10.18
CA ALA A 358 -3.41 -4.98 -10.73
C ALA A 358 -1.92 -4.85 -11.09
N VAL A 359 -1.52 -3.75 -11.72
CA VAL A 359 -0.12 -3.45 -12.03
C VAL A 359 0.70 -3.35 -10.75
N VAL A 360 0.23 -2.68 -9.71
CA VAL A 360 0.93 -2.55 -8.43
C VAL A 360 1.08 -3.90 -7.72
N GLU A 361 0.04 -4.73 -7.74
CA GLU A 361 0.09 -6.08 -7.17
C GLU A 361 1.08 -6.96 -7.92
N GLY A 362 1.03 -6.95 -9.26
CA GLY A 362 1.97 -7.67 -10.12
C GLY A 362 3.41 -7.19 -9.94
N MET A 363 3.63 -5.87 -9.81
CA MET A 363 4.94 -5.29 -9.50
C MET A 363 5.49 -5.88 -8.22
N TYR A 364 4.68 -5.99 -7.16
CA TYR A 364 5.15 -6.58 -5.91
C TYR A 364 5.52 -8.05 -6.06
N GLN A 365 4.76 -8.82 -6.85
CA GLN A 365 5.13 -10.20 -7.19
C GLN A 365 6.46 -10.25 -7.93
N TYR A 366 6.71 -9.32 -8.86
CA TYR A 366 8.00 -9.21 -9.53
C TYR A 366 9.12 -8.76 -8.58
N PHE A 367 8.87 -7.84 -7.66
CA PHE A 367 9.85 -7.37 -6.68
C PHE A 367 10.36 -8.52 -5.80
N VAL A 368 9.46 -9.37 -5.30
CA VAL A 368 9.85 -10.50 -4.46
C VAL A 368 10.49 -11.65 -5.23
N ASN A 369 10.55 -11.58 -6.56
CA ASN A 369 11.23 -12.56 -7.41
C ASN A 369 12.46 -12.00 -8.13
N ASP A 370 12.61 -10.68 -8.22
CA ASP A 370 13.77 -10.04 -8.84
C ASP A 370 14.97 -10.08 -7.90
N SER A 371 16.00 -10.79 -8.34
CA SER A 371 17.23 -10.98 -7.56
C SER A 371 17.88 -9.67 -7.11
N ARG A 372 17.72 -8.56 -7.83
CA ARG A 372 18.37 -7.29 -7.51
C ARG A 372 17.72 -6.58 -6.34
N ILE A 373 16.40 -6.71 -6.18
CA ILE A 373 15.62 -5.89 -5.23
C ILE A 373 14.84 -6.69 -4.21
N LYS A 374 14.72 -8.01 -4.38
CA LYS A 374 13.95 -8.90 -3.49
C LYS A 374 14.22 -8.69 -2.01
N PHE A 375 15.47 -8.40 -1.62
CA PHE A 375 15.80 -8.16 -0.21
C PHE A 375 15.14 -6.91 0.40
N HIS A 376 14.80 -5.90 -0.40
CA HIS A 376 14.04 -4.72 0.04
C HIS A 376 12.55 -5.03 0.24
N PHE A 377 12.04 -6.08 -0.41
CA PHE A 377 10.61 -6.40 -0.50
C PHE A 377 10.22 -7.75 0.14
N GLU A 378 11.18 -8.57 0.60
CA GLU A 378 10.94 -9.73 1.47
C GLU A 378 10.47 -9.28 2.86
N LYS A 379 9.19 -8.94 2.96
CA LYS A 379 8.54 -8.44 4.17
C LYS A 379 7.36 -9.32 4.56
N ASN A 380 6.84 -9.12 5.77
CA ASN A 380 5.59 -9.73 6.16
C ASN A 380 4.40 -9.14 5.36
N LYS A 381 3.28 -9.85 5.32
CA LYS A 381 2.09 -9.47 4.53
C LYS A 381 1.54 -8.08 4.87
N SER A 382 1.65 -7.64 6.12
CA SER A 382 1.23 -6.29 6.54
C SER A 382 2.10 -5.20 5.90
N LYS A 383 3.42 -5.41 5.88
CA LYS A 383 4.35 -4.45 5.29
C LYS A 383 4.31 -4.48 3.77
N GLU A 384 4.12 -5.65 3.16
CA GLU A 384 3.79 -5.80 1.74
C GLU A 384 2.59 -4.93 1.36
N ARG A 385 1.47 -5.07 2.08
CA ARG A 385 0.29 -4.24 1.82
C ARG A 385 0.55 -2.75 2.03
N SER A 386 1.27 -2.38 3.09
CA SER A 386 1.64 -0.97 3.30
C SER A 386 2.49 -0.42 2.15
N ILE A 387 3.34 -1.25 1.52
CA ILE A 387 4.15 -0.84 0.38
C ILE A 387 3.29 -0.75 -0.88
N THR A 388 2.45 -1.75 -1.16
CA THR A 388 1.56 -1.72 -2.34
C THR A 388 0.56 -0.58 -2.27
N THR A 389 -0.06 -0.32 -1.11
CA THR A 389 -0.95 0.84 -0.93
C THR A 389 -0.22 2.16 -1.20
N LYS A 390 0.98 2.34 -0.64
CA LYS A 390 1.75 3.58 -0.85
C LYS A 390 2.22 3.74 -2.30
N LEU A 391 2.59 2.64 -2.94
CA LEU A 391 2.99 2.62 -4.34
C LEU A 391 1.80 2.94 -5.25
N TYR A 392 0.63 2.37 -4.98
CA TYR A 392 -0.62 2.71 -5.66
C TYR A 392 -0.98 4.19 -5.47
N GLN A 393 -0.95 4.70 -4.24
CA GLN A 393 -1.24 6.12 -3.96
C GLN A 393 -0.31 7.04 -4.74
N PHE A 394 0.99 6.71 -4.77
CA PHE A 394 1.98 7.46 -5.53
C PHE A 394 1.69 7.42 -7.04
N LEU A 395 1.50 6.23 -7.60
CA LEU A 395 1.26 6.08 -9.04
C LEU A 395 -0.07 6.69 -9.46
N SER A 396 -1.14 6.50 -8.68
CA SER A 396 -2.47 7.04 -8.98
C SER A 396 -2.38 8.56 -9.04
N GLY A 397 -1.83 9.21 -8.01
CA GLY A 397 -1.65 10.66 -8.00
C GLY A 397 -0.74 11.17 -9.11
N ALA A 398 0.37 10.48 -9.37
CA ALA A 398 1.32 10.86 -10.41
C ALA A 398 0.76 10.64 -11.84
N PHE A 399 -0.19 9.72 -12.03
CA PHE A 399 -0.82 9.44 -13.32
C PHE A 399 -2.08 10.28 -13.57
N GLY A 400 -2.45 11.17 -12.64
CA GLY A 400 -3.61 12.07 -12.77
C GLY A 400 -4.84 11.64 -11.96
N GLY A 401 -4.69 10.69 -11.03
CA GLY A 401 -5.73 10.25 -10.10
C GLY A 401 -5.92 11.16 -8.89
N LEU A 402 -7.05 10.98 -8.21
CA LEU A 402 -7.47 11.75 -7.04
C LEU A 402 -6.66 11.39 -5.77
N VAL A 403 -6.01 10.22 -5.78
CA VAL A 403 -5.26 9.70 -4.63
C VAL A 403 -3.87 10.30 -4.65
N GLN A 404 -3.57 11.15 -3.67
CA GLN A 404 -2.32 11.92 -3.67
C GLN A 404 -1.32 11.33 -2.67
N TYR A 405 -0.05 11.30 -3.08
CA TYR A 405 1.08 10.90 -2.24
C TYR A 405 1.98 12.11 -2.04
N GLU A 406 2.31 12.42 -0.80
CA GLU A 406 3.25 13.49 -0.46
C GLU A 406 4.67 13.13 -0.98
N GLN A 407 5.03 13.66 -2.15
CA GLN A 407 6.32 13.38 -2.80
C GLN A 407 7.51 13.81 -1.93
N GLU A 408 7.34 14.83 -1.10
CA GLU A 408 8.34 15.29 -0.13
C GLU A 408 8.82 14.19 0.82
N ASN A 409 7.98 13.17 1.07
CA ASN A 409 8.33 12.05 1.93
C ASN A 409 9.18 10.99 1.22
N LEU A 410 9.31 11.02 -0.11
CA LEU A 410 10.09 10.02 -0.85
C LEU A 410 11.54 10.02 -0.40
N LYS A 411 12.20 11.18 -0.38
CA LYS A 411 13.61 11.27 0.00
C LYS A 411 13.86 10.91 1.45
N PRO A 412 13.18 11.48 2.47
CA PRO A 412 13.35 11.07 3.86
C PRO A 412 13.09 9.58 4.09
N ALA A 413 12.08 9.00 3.43
CA ALA A 413 11.76 7.59 3.57
C ALA A 413 12.84 6.68 2.99
N HIS A 414 13.38 7.01 1.81
CA HIS A 414 14.34 6.16 1.10
C HIS A 414 15.80 6.48 1.42
N TYR A 415 16.10 7.63 2.04
CA TYR A 415 17.47 8.10 2.30
C TYR A 415 18.33 7.02 2.94
N LYS A 416 17.83 6.35 3.99
CA LYS A 416 18.58 5.32 4.74
C LYS A 416 18.52 3.92 4.13
N MET A 417 17.82 3.73 3.02
CA MET A 417 17.58 2.40 2.44
C MET A 417 18.71 1.90 1.53
N ASN A 418 19.71 2.74 1.23
CA ASN A 418 20.84 2.41 0.35
C ASN A 418 20.43 1.90 -1.05
N ILE A 419 19.40 2.51 -1.61
CA ILE A 419 18.92 2.22 -2.96
C ILE A 419 19.83 2.96 -3.95
N SER A 420 20.38 2.24 -4.92
CA SER A 420 21.21 2.79 -6.01
C SER A 420 20.47 2.77 -7.35
N ASP A 421 21.06 3.35 -8.39
CA ASP A 421 20.50 3.30 -9.75
C ASP A 421 20.21 1.86 -10.21
N TYR A 422 21.11 0.94 -9.89
CA TYR A 422 20.93 -0.48 -10.19
C TYR A 422 19.64 -1.08 -9.61
N HIS A 423 19.32 -0.72 -8.36
CA HIS A 423 18.10 -1.16 -7.69
C HIS A 423 16.87 -0.43 -8.26
N PHE A 424 17.01 0.85 -8.57
CA PHE A 424 15.93 1.66 -9.13
C PHE A 424 15.51 1.18 -10.52
N ASP A 425 16.49 0.86 -11.39
CA ASP A 425 16.25 0.31 -12.73
C ASP A 425 15.49 -1.01 -12.66
N ALA A 426 15.82 -1.86 -11.68
CA ALA A 426 15.09 -3.10 -11.45
C ALA A 426 13.61 -2.87 -11.11
N VAL A 427 13.30 -1.83 -10.31
CA VAL A 427 11.92 -1.45 -9.99
C VAL A 427 11.18 -1.00 -11.26
N LEU A 428 11.82 -0.21 -12.13
CA LEU A 428 11.25 0.21 -13.41
C LEU A 428 10.98 -0.98 -14.33
N GLU A 429 11.91 -1.93 -14.42
CA GLU A 429 11.70 -3.16 -15.20
C GLU A 429 10.56 -4.02 -14.65
N CYS A 430 10.39 -4.10 -13.33
CA CYS A 430 9.26 -4.78 -12.71
C CYS A 430 7.92 -4.06 -13.01
N PHE A 431 7.91 -2.72 -13.09
CA PHE A 431 6.75 -1.97 -13.57
C PHE A 431 6.40 -2.37 -15.00
N VAL A 432 7.39 -2.38 -15.92
CA VAL A 432 7.17 -2.75 -17.33
C VAL A 432 6.60 -4.16 -17.45
N LYS A 433 7.19 -5.14 -16.76
CA LYS A 433 6.70 -6.54 -16.79
C LYS A 433 5.25 -6.62 -16.32
N SER A 434 4.92 -5.92 -15.24
CA SER A 434 3.56 -5.92 -14.69
C SER A 434 2.55 -5.22 -15.61
N ALA A 435 2.91 -4.07 -16.16
CA ALA A 435 2.06 -3.32 -17.09
C ALA A 435 1.81 -4.08 -18.40
N GLN A 436 2.78 -4.87 -18.87
CA GLN A 436 2.65 -5.71 -20.07
C GLN A 436 1.72 -6.91 -19.90
N GLU A 437 1.30 -7.26 -18.68
CA GLU A 437 0.32 -8.33 -18.45
C GLU A 437 -1.13 -7.88 -18.68
N LEU A 438 -1.38 -6.58 -18.80
CA LEU A 438 -2.70 -6.05 -19.11
C LEU A 438 -3.05 -6.35 -20.58
N GLU A 439 -4.25 -6.91 -20.81
CA GLU A 439 -4.65 -7.39 -22.15
C GLU A 439 -4.93 -6.27 -23.16
N GLU A 440 -5.09 -5.01 -22.72
CA GLU A 440 -5.35 -3.83 -23.57
C GLU A 440 -4.74 -2.55 -22.96
N ILE A 441 -3.55 -2.14 -23.41
CA ILE A 441 -2.93 -0.86 -23.04
C ILE A 441 -2.47 -0.09 -24.27
N ASP A 442 -2.61 1.23 -24.24
CA ASP A 442 -2.03 2.13 -25.25
C ASP A 442 -0.48 2.03 -25.24
N GLU A 443 0.13 1.96 -26.43
CA GLU A 443 1.59 1.79 -26.63
C GLU A 443 2.41 2.87 -25.90
N ASP A 444 1.83 4.05 -25.74
CA ASP A 444 2.47 5.19 -25.10
C ASP A 444 2.33 5.21 -23.56
N VAL A 445 1.50 4.36 -22.97
CA VAL A 445 1.27 4.31 -21.52
C VAL A 445 2.53 3.94 -20.76
N ILE A 446 3.22 2.87 -21.17
CA ILE A 446 4.45 2.43 -20.49
C ILE A 446 5.57 3.49 -20.61
N PRO A 447 5.89 4.03 -21.80
CA PRO A 447 6.87 5.10 -21.94
C PRO A 447 6.56 6.33 -21.07
N ASP A 448 5.30 6.78 -21.07
CA ASP A 448 4.86 7.93 -20.29
C ASP A 448 4.97 7.65 -18.77
N ALA A 449 4.51 6.47 -18.33
CA ALA A 449 4.66 6.02 -16.94
C ALA A 449 6.13 5.94 -16.49
N LEU A 450 7.01 5.42 -17.35
CA LEU A 450 8.44 5.35 -17.06
C LEU A 450 9.07 6.74 -16.92
N ARG A 451 8.65 7.74 -17.71
CA ARG A 451 9.13 9.12 -17.55
C ARG A 451 8.75 9.69 -16.18
N ILE A 452 7.52 9.47 -15.74
CA ILE A 452 7.03 9.90 -14.42
C ILE A 452 7.80 9.16 -13.32
N LEU A 453 7.87 7.83 -13.38
CA LEU A 453 8.62 7.05 -12.40
C LEU A 453 10.09 7.48 -12.32
N ASN A 454 10.70 7.77 -13.45
CA ASN A 454 12.10 8.19 -13.49
C ASN A 454 12.33 9.61 -12.96
N SER A 455 11.30 10.46 -12.86
CA SER A 455 11.41 11.82 -12.32
C SER A 455 11.81 11.81 -10.84
N VAL A 456 11.30 10.84 -10.07
CA VAL A 456 11.58 10.71 -8.64
C VAL A 456 12.87 9.93 -8.33
N ARG A 457 13.63 9.53 -9.35
CA ARG A 457 14.89 8.78 -9.20
C ARG A 457 15.84 9.49 -8.24
N SER A 458 16.09 10.78 -8.46
CA SER A 458 17.02 11.55 -7.63
C SER A 458 16.63 11.50 -6.16
N GLU A 459 15.35 11.67 -5.85
CA GLU A 459 14.84 11.66 -4.47
C GLU A 459 15.07 10.30 -3.79
N ILE A 460 14.90 9.21 -4.53
CA ILE A 460 15.03 7.85 -3.98
C ILE A 460 16.50 7.43 -3.82
N ILE A 461 17.37 7.73 -4.79
CA ILE A 461 18.78 7.29 -4.77
C ILE A 461 19.70 8.23 -3.97
N THR A 462 19.26 9.46 -3.66
CA THR A 462 20.11 10.50 -3.05
C THR A 462 20.86 10.01 -1.83
N GLY A 463 20.19 9.25 -0.95
CA GLY A 463 20.81 8.76 0.27
C GLY A 463 22.00 7.84 0.02
N SER A 464 21.91 6.93 -0.95
CA SER A 464 23.04 6.07 -1.33
C SER A 464 24.15 6.91 -1.97
N ARG A 465 23.82 7.75 -2.96
CA ARG A 465 24.80 8.57 -3.68
C ARG A 465 25.62 9.46 -2.74
N VAL A 466 24.97 10.20 -1.85
CA VAL A 466 25.65 11.11 -0.93
C VAL A 466 26.58 10.37 0.03
N ARG A 467 26.14 9.24 0.60
CA ARG A 467 26.96 8.47 1.54
C ARG A 467 28.16 7.84 0.84
N MET A 468 27.96 7.26 -0.33
CA MET A 468 29.04 6.62 -1.10
C MET A 468 30.05 7.66 -1.61
N ASP A 469 29.60 8.81 -2.13
CA ASP A 469 30.49 9.89 -2.57
C ASP A 469 31.32 10.46 -1.41
N ALA A 470 30.71 10.67 -0.25
CA ALA A 470 31.39 11.16 0.94
C ALA A 470 32.43 10.15 1.45
N ALA A 471 32.04 8.88 1.52
CA ALA A 471 32.93 7.79 1.91
C ALA A 471 34.10 7.62 0.94
N GLU A 472 33.86 7.72 -0.38
CA GLU A 472 34.90 7.64 -1.40
C GLU A 472 35.89 8.81 -1.30
N ARG A 473 35.41 10.05 -1.17
CA ARG A 473 36.28 11.21 -0.97
C ARG A 473 37.15 11.05 0.26
N LYS A 474 36.55 10.63 1.38
CA LYS A 474 37.28 10.45 2.64
C LYS A 474 38.28 9.30 2.58
N ASN A 475 37.97 8.20 1.89
CA ASN A 475 38.93 7.13 1.63
C ASN A 475 40.10 7.59 0.76
N ASN A 476 39.86 8.48 -0.21
CA ASN A 476 40.91 9.04 -1.06
C ASN A 476 41.78 10.08 -0.32
N GLU A 477 41.20 10.81 0.64
CA GLU A 477 41.91 11.80 1.48
C GLU A 477 42.71 11.15 2.62
N ASP A 478 42.07 10.31 3.44
CA ASP A 478 42.65 9.70 4.63
C ASP A 478 43.51 8.47 4.30
N GLY A 479 43.25 7.82 3.16
CA GLY A 479 43.82 6.52 2.80
C GLY A 479 43.18 5.35 3.58
N VAL A 480 43.27 4.15 3.03
CA VAL A 480 42.71 2.94 3.66
C VAL A 480 43.36 2.61 5.01
N ASP A 481 44.61 3.04 5.23
CA ASP A 481 45.34 2.83 6.49
C ASP A 481 44.64 3.48 7.70
N GLU A 482 44.00 4.64 7.51
CA GLU A 482 43.24 5.30 8.57
C GLU A 482 41.91 4.58 8.83
N LEU A 483 41.25 4.08 7.79
CA LEU A 483 40.08 3.20 7.94
C LEU A 483 40.45 1.95 8.76
N PHE A 484 41.59 1.31 8.51
CA PHE A 484 42.05 0.19 9.32
C PHE A 484 42.30 0.54 10.78
N LYS A 485 42.80 1.75 11.08
CA LYS A 485 42.91 2.23 12.47
C LYS A 485 41.54 2.39 13.12
N LYS A 486 40.57 2.99 12.42
CA LYS A 486 39.18 3.17 12.91
C LYS A 486 38.47 1.84 13.16
N LEU A 487 38.73 0.85 12.31
CA LEU A 487 38.23 -0.52 12.46
C LEU A 487 38.85 -1.28 13.64
N GLY A 488 39.74 -0.66 14.43
CA GLY A 488 40.41 -1.33 15.57
C GLY A 488 41.58 -2.22 15.15
N LYS A 489 42.17 -1.97 13.98
CA LYS A 489 43.32 -2.72 13.42
C LYS A 489 43.01 -4.23 13.31
N VAL A 490 44.01 -5.07 13.56
CA VAL A 490 43.89 -6.54 13.42
C VAL A 490 42.77 -7.09 14.30
N ASP A 491 42.76 -6.75 15.59
CA ASP A 491 41.78 -7.29 16.55
C ASP A 491 40.36 -6.87 16.20
N GLY A 492 40.17 -5.62 15.77
CA GLY A 492 38.85 -5.14 15.38
C GLY A 492 38.34 -5.77 14.08
N VAL A 493 39.20 -6.02 13.08
CA VAL A 493 38.82 -6.79 11.88
C VAL A 493 38.50 -8.25 12.21
N VAL A 494 39.24 -8.88 13.13
CA VAL A 494 38.94 -10.24 13.62
C VAL A 494 37.56 -10.28 14.28
N ASN A 495 37.29 -9.38 15.23
CA ASN A 495 36.00 -9.31 15.92
C ASN A 495 34.85 -9.00 14.96
N PHE A 496 35.07 -8.12 13.98
CA PHE A 496 34.09 -7.84 12.93
C PHE A 496 33.78 -9.09 12.12
N VAL A 497 34.80 -9.82 11.64
CA VAL A 497 34.57 -11.04 10.86
C VAL A 497 33.88 -12.11 11.72
N ASP A 498 34.21 -12.20 13.01
CA ASP A 498 33.51 -13.08 13.94
C ASP A 498 32.01 -12.76 13.97
N HIS A 499 31.64 -11.50 14.18
CA HIS A 499 30.25 -11.07 14.25
C HIS A 499 29.53 -11.12 12.89
N LEU A 500 30.23 -10.83 11.80
CA LEU A 500 29.71 -10.99 10.43
C LEU A 500 29.27 -12.43 10.20
N TYR A 501 30.08 -13.42 10.60
CA TYR A 501 29.72 -14.82 10.43
C TYR A 501 28.56 -15.25 11.32
N GLU A 502 28.38 -14.67 12.52
CA GLU A 502 27.16 -14.87 13.30
C GLU A 502 25.91 -14.32 12.60
N CYS A 503 26.04 -13.21 11.88
CA CYS A 503 24.96 -12.62 11.09
C CYS A 503 24.65 -13.48 9.85
N VAL A 504 25.70 -13.89 9.11
CA VAL A 504 25.62 -14.75 7.91
C VAL A 504 25.02 -16.12 8.25
N ASP A 505 25.37 -16.71 9.40
CA ASP A 505 24.83 -17.99 9.87
C ASP A 505 23.30 -17.95 10.08
N ARG A 506 22.78 -16.79 10.49
CA ARG A 506 21.33 -16.57 10.65
C ARG A 506 20.64 -16.17 9.36
N ASP A 507 21.39 -15.78 8.34
CA ASP A 507 20.85 -15.32 7.07
C ASP A 507 20.68 -16.48 6.08
N LYS A 508 19.49 -17.08 6.10
CA LYS A 508 19.09 -18.18 5.23
C LYS A 508 19.31 -17.93 3.72
N ARG A 509 19.45 -16.67 3.30
CA ARG A 509 19.62 -16.28 1.89
C ARG A 509 21.04 -16.54 1.39
N ILE A 510 22.02 -16.50 2.28
CA ILE A 510 23.45 -16.63 1.92
C ILE A 510 24.18 -17.70 2.74
N HIS A 511 23.60 -18.19 3.83
CA HIS A 511 24.21 -19.19 4.72
C HIS A 511 24.78 -20.39 3.96
N MET A 512 24.09 -20.83 2.91
CA MET A 512 24.52 -21.96 2.07
C MET A 512 25.91 -21.81 1.41
N PHE A 513 26.40 -20.58 1.21
CA PHE A 513 27.77 -20.33 0.71
C PHE A 513 28.82 -20.44 1.82
N PHE A 514 28.39 -20.46 3.07
CA PHE A 514 29.21 -20.43 4.28
C PHE A 514 28.90 -21.62 5.21
N GLU A 515 28.64 -22.79 4.62
CA GLU A 515 28.39 -24.06 5.32
C GLU A 515 29.52 -25.09 5.12
N GLY A 516 29.60 -26.06 6.03
CA GLY A 516 30.48 -27.25 5.91
C GLY A 516 31.85 -27.14 6.58
N ALA A 517 32.68 -28.16 6.37
CA ALA A 517 33.95 -28.34 7.11
C ALA A 517 34.99 -27.23 6.86
N LYS A 518 34.79 -26.37 5.85
CA LYS A 518 35.74 -25.32 5.44
C LYS A 518 35.42 -23.94 6.00
N VAL A 519 34.30 -23.73 6.70
CA VAL A 519 33.86 -22.40 7.18
C VAL A 519 34.94 -21.69 7.99
N GLN A 520 35.61 -22.39 8.91
CA GLN A 520 36.70 -21.82 9.70
C GLN A 520 37.91 -21.41 8.84
N ALA A 521 38.19 -22.14 7.76
CA ALA A 521 39.26 -21.79 6.82
C ALA A 521 38.87 -20.58 5.95
N ILE A 522 37.61 -20.50 5.49
CA ILE A 522 37.08 -19.35 4.75
C ILE A 522 37.13 -18.11 5.63
N LYS A 523 36.64 -18.21 6.87
CA LYS A 523 36.66 -17.14 7.86
C LYS A 523 38.07 -16.59 8.07
N LYS A 524 39.04 -17.48 8.32
CA LYS A 524 40.45 -17.10 8.47
C LYS A 524 41.01 -16.42 7.21
N ALA A 525 40.73 -16.95 6.03
CA ALA A 525 41.19 -16.39 4.76
C ALA A 525 40.57 -15.00 4.50
N GLN A 526 39.28 -14.83 4.79
CA GLN A 526 38.57 -13.57 4.64
C GLN A 526 39.05 -12.52 5.64
N THR A 527 39.35 -12.90 6.89
CA THR A 527 40.02 -12.01 7.85
C THR A 527 41.37 -11.53 7.33
N GLN A 528 42.21 -12.42 6.79
CA GLN A 528 43.50 -12.03 6.20
C GLN A 528 43.31 -11.09 5.00
N TYR A 529 42.33 -11.40 4.15
CA TYR A 529 42.01 -10.57 3.00
C TYR A 529 41.58 -9.16 3.41
N PHE A 530 40.64 -9.03 4.36
CA PHE A 530 40.21 -7.73 4.87
C PHE A 530 41.35 -6.96 5.55
N ILE A 531 42.18 -7.61 6.36
CA ILE A 531 43.35 -6.92 6.97
C ILE A 531 44.24 -6.33 5.88
N GLY A 532 44.56 -7.08 4.82
CA GLY A 532 45.38 -6.57 3.72
C GLY A 532 44.68 -5.49 2.89
N LEU A 533 43.40 -5.68 2.59
CA LEU A 533 42.58 -4.76 1.80
C LEU A 533 42.48 -3.36 2.43
N PHE A 534 42.41 -3.30 3.76
CA PHE A 534 42.32 -2.05 4.50
C PHE A 534 43.70 -1.48 4.90
N GLY A 535 44.82 -2.02 4.41
CA GLY A 535 46.16 -1.44 4.69
C GLY A 535 46.82 -1.96 5.98
N GLY A 536 46.32 -3.07 6.52
CA GLY A 536 46.97 -3.79 7.61
C GLY A 536 48.24 -4.53 7.17
N PRO A 537 49.04 -5.03 8.14
CA PRO A 537 50.37 -5.60 7.86
C PRO A 537 50.33 -6.99 7.20
N THR A 538 49.15 -7.56 7.02
CA THR A 538 48.96 -8.93 6.56
C THR A 538 48.72 -8.94 5.06
N GLU A 539 49.60 -9.60 4.32
CA GLU A 539 49.40 -9.87 2.90
C GLU A 539 48.57 -11.15 2.69
N TYR A 540 47.50 -11.05 1.91
CA TYR A 540 46.71 -12.21 1.51
C TYR A 540 47.44 -13.01 0.42
N LYS A 541 47.74 -14.28 0.69
CA LYS A 541 48.48 -15.18 -0.23
C LYS A 541 47.61 -16.30 -0.82
N GLY A 542 46.29 -16.17 -0.72
CA GLY A 542 45.35 -17.16 -1.24
C GLY A 542 45.09 -17.01 -2.73
N ARG A 543 44.07 -17.72 -3.20
CA ARG A 543 43.57 -17.64 -4.58
C ARG A 543 42.93 -16.28 -4.86
N THR A 544 42.92 -15.86 -6.10
CA THR A 544 42.25 -14.61 -6.52
C THR A 544 40.74 -14.67 -6.26
N LEU A 545 40.07 -13.52 -6.19
CA LEU A 545 38.62 -13.47 -5.98
C LEU A 545 37.88 -14.17 -7.13
N GLU A 546 38.36 -14.00 -8.36
CA GLU A 546 37.80 -14.63 -9.56
C GLU A 546 37.90 -16.16 -9.47
N GLU A 547 39.07 -16.70 -9.11
CA GLU A 547 39.26 -18.16 -8.94
C GLU A 547 38.44 -18.74 -7.79
N ILE A 548 38.22 -17.98 -6.73
CA ILE A 548 37.39 -18.42 -5.59
C ILE A 548 35.93 -18.50 -6.01
N HIS A 549 35.44 -17.50 -6.74
CA HIS A 549 34.03 -17.35 -7.07
C HIS A 549 33.63 -17.95 -8.44
N GLU A 550 34.59 -18.47 -9.22
CA GLU A 550 34.35 -19.12 -10.52
C GLU A 550 33.31 -20.24 -10.47
N VAL A 551 33.32 -21.01 -9.39
CA VAL A 551 32.42 -22.16 -9.19
C VAL A 551 31.18 -21.81 -8.34
N THR A 552 31.04 -20.55 -7.94
CA THR A 552 29.92 -20.12 -7.09
C THR A 552 28.77 -19.62 -7.95
N ALA A 553 27.56 -20.09 -7.66
CA ALA A 553 26.34 -19.60 -8.30
C ALA A 553 25.82 -18.32 -7.65
N MET A 554 26.73 -17.47 -7.15
CA MET A 554 26.36 -16.19 -6.57
C MET A 554 25.89 -15.22 -7.65
N THR A 555 25.02 -14.31 -7.24
CA THR A 555 24.42 -13.26 -8.07
C THR A 555 24.49 -11.97 -7.28
N ASP A 556 24.12 -10.84 -7.89
CA ASP A 556 24.05 -9.56 -7.18
C ASP A 556 23.21 -9.64 -5.90
N TYR A 557 22.06 -10.35 -5.93
CA TYR A 557 21.25 -10.65 -4.75
C TYR A 557 22.06 -11.13 -3.55
N HIS A 558 22.92 -12.13 -3.80
CA HIS A 558 23.67 -12.79 -2.75
C HIS A 558 24.76 -11.87 -2.21
N LEU A 559 25.41 -11.09 -3.09
CA LEU A 559 26.43 -10.13 -2.67
C LEU A 559 25.81 -8.95 -1.90
N ASP A 560 24.65 -8.46 -2.31
CA ASP A 560 23.94 -7.38 -1.60
C ASP A 560 23.43 -7.85 -0.23
N CYS A 561 22.96 -9.10 -0.14
CA CYS A 561 22.66 -9.73 1.15
C CYS A 561 23.91 -9.82 2.03
N PHE A 562 25.07 -10.10 1.46
CA PHE A 562 26.34 -10.12 2.19
C PHE A 562 26.72 -8.72 2.70
N PHE A 563 26.63 -7.67 1.87
CA PHE A 563 26.88 -6.28 2.30
C PHE A 563 25.90 -5.81 3.38
N LEU A 564 24.64 -6.26 3.36
CA LEU A 564 23.71 -5.98 4.44
C LEU A 564 24.13 -6.64 5.76
N ASN A 565 24.69 -7.85 5.72
CA ASN A 565 25.23 -8.49 6.92
C ASN A 565 26.50 -7.80 7.42
N ILE A 566 27.30 -7.20 6.53
CA ILE A 566 28.42 -6.34 6.90
C ILE A 566 27.91 -5.09 7.64
N GLN A 567 26.87 -4.42 7.13
CA GLN A 567 26.25 -3.28 7.82
C GLN A 567 25.76 -3.64 9.22
N LYS A 568 25.16 -4.82 9.39
CA LYS A 568 24.70 -5.30 10.71
C LYS A 568 25.86 -5.73 11.61
N GLY A 569 26.91 -6.29 11.02
CA GLY A 569 28.05 -6.86 11.72
C GLY A 569 29.09 -5.83 12.18
N LEU A 570 29.07 -4.63 11.59
CA LEU A 570 29.94 -3.52 12.00
C LEU A 570 29.29 -2.78 13.17
N GLY A 571 29.83 -2.97 14.38
CA GLY A 571 29.48 -2.16 15.56
C GLY A 571 30.07 -0.75 15.53
N PHE A 572 30.33 -0.21 14.34
CA PHE A 572 30.96 1.10 14.11
C PHE A 572 29.90 2.14 13.73
N ASP A 573 30.30 3.41 13.70
CA ASP A 573 29.46 4.49 13.20
C ASP A 573 29.19 4.32 11.68
N ASN A 574 28.07 4.88 11.21
CA ASN A 574 27.64 4.74 9.82
C ASN A 574 28.68 5.22 8.80
N GLU A 575 29.49 6.24 9.13
CA GLU A 575 30.50 6.76 8.22
C GLU A 575 31.62 5.72 8.00
N THR A 576 32.10 5.10 9.07
CA THR A 576 33.08 4.00 8.99
C THR A 576 32.53 2.80 8.21
N VAL A 577 31.23 2.49 8.38
CA VAL A 577 30.55 1.42 7.63
C VAL A 577 30.48 1.74 6.14
N ASP A 578 30.10 2.96 5.77
CA ASP A 578 30.01 3.40 4.38
C ASP A 578 31.40 3.39 3.71
N GLN A 579 32.44 3.83 4.41
CA GLN A 579 33.84 3.75 3.96
C GLN A 579 34.26 2.31 3.63
N PHE A 580 33.89 1.37 4.50
CA PHE A 580 34.16 -0.05 4.31
C PHE A 580 33.43 -0.62 3.08
N ILE A 581 32.15 -0.31 2.93
CA ILE A 581 31.31 -0.79 1.81
C ILE A 581 31.81 -0.25 0.48
N VAL A 582 32.18 1.02 0.38
CA VAL A 582 32.74 1.60 -0.85
C VAL A 582 33.97 0.83 -1.33
N VAL A 583 34.85 0.42 -0.42
CA VAL A 583 36.04 -0.37 -0.77
C VAL A 583 35.65 -1.76 -1.27
N LEU A 584 34.66 -2.41 -0.66
CA LEU A 584 34.18 -3.72 -1.09
C LEU A 584 33.38 -3.69 -2.38
N GLU A 585 32.60 -2.64 -2.63
CA GLU A 585 31.79 -2.46 -3.84
C GLU A 585 32.69 -2.47 -5.09
N ARG A 586 33.90 -1.93 -5.00
CA ARG A 586 34.93 -1.98 -6.07
C ARG A 586 35.35 -3.41 -6.44
N LEU A 587 35.12 -4.38 -5.55
CA LEU A 587 35.45 -5.80 -5.77
C LEU A 587 34.29 -6.58 -6.43
N ARG A 588 33.09 -5.99 -6.54
CA ARG A 588 31.91 -6.66 -7.14
C ARG A 588 32.20 -7.29 -8.50
N PRO A 589 32.85 -6.61 -9.47
CA PRO A 589 33.13 -7.21 -10.78
C PRO A 589 34.01 -8.46 -10.72
N GLN A 590 34.94 -8.53 -9.75
CA GLN A 590 35.83 -9.68 -9.56
C GLN A 590 35.07 -10.85 -8.91
N ILE A 591 34.23 -10.55 -7.92
CA ILE A 591 33.42 -11.55 -7.21
C ILE A 591 32.34 -12.15 -8.12
N LEU A 592 31.66 -11.32 -8.92
CA LEU A 592 30.54 -11.71 -9.78
C LEU A 592 30.93 -11.92 -11.25
N HIS A 593 32.22 -12.00 -11.55
CA HIS A 593 32.75 -12.18 -12.91
C HIS A 593 32.08 -13.33 -13.69
N HIS A 594 31.88 -14.48 -13.03
CA HIS A 594 31.23 -15.62 -13.67
C HIS A 594 29.73 -15.38 -13.93
N HIS A 595 29.04 -14.66 -13.04
CA HIS A 595 27.64 -14.29 -13.20
C HIS A 595 27.46 -13.36 -14.40
N TYR A 596 28.26 -12.30 -14.50
CA TYR A 596 28.18 -11.34 -15.61
C TYR A 596 28.53 -11.96 -16.96
N LYS A 597 29.50 -12.88 -17.00
CA LYS A 597 29.82 -13.67 -18.21
C LYS A 597 28.69 -14.55 -18.73
N ARG A 598 27.72 -14.91 -17.88
CA ARG A 598 26.56 -15.73 -18.27
C ARG A 598 25.37 -14.89 -18.72
N MET A 599 25.34 -13.60 -18.35
CA MET A 599 24.25 -12.67 -18.61
C MET A 599 24.47 -11.85 -19.90
N GLY A 600 25.72 -11.58 -20.26
CA GLY A 600 26.11 -11.03 -21.57
C GLY A 600 26.38 -12.13 -22.59
#